data_AF-A0A956YNX3-F1
#
_entry.id   AF-A0A956YNX3-F1
#
_cell.length_a   1.000
_cell.length_b   1.000
_cell.length_c   1.000
_cell.angle_alpha   90.00
_cell.angle_beta   90.00
_cell.angle_gamma   90.00
#
_symmetry.space_group_name_H-M   'P 1'
#
loop_
_entity.id
_entity.type
_entity.pdbx_description
1 polymer ?
#
loop_
_entity_poly.entity_id
_entity_poly.type
_entity_poly.pdbx_seq_one_letter_code
_entity_poly.pdbx_strand_id
1 'polypeptide(L)'
;MFKNTLDITKLYLKTTYGNRGVLISQLIMPLVFIFLIGQAIGGFGPGGSSSTNVTWTLAVANEDAGELGAALVDLLDADPTLEILAVSPEAMATTVENEDAEAGLLIPANFSDELQAGRSLALDFYSDPANVQLVQPVE
;
A
#
# COMPACT_ATOMS: atom_id res chain seq x y z
N MET A 1 2.97 59.09 6.95
CA MET A 1 2.22 57.97 7.57
C MET A 1 2.90 56.62 7.42
N PHE A 2 3.52 56.28 6.28
CA PHE A 2 4.18 54.97 6.07
C PHE A 2 5.34 54.61 7.00
N LYS A 3 6.14 55.58 7.46
CA LYS A 3 7.31 55.33 8.33
C LYS A 3 6.91 54.65 9.66
N ASN A 4 5.84 55.15 10.28
CA ASN A 4 5.35 54.63 11.57
C ASN A 4 4.79 53.21 11.42
N THR A 5 4.08 52.93 10.33
CA THR A 5 3.59 51.57 10.04
C THR A 5 4.74 50.59 9.85
N LEU A 6 5.80 51.01 9.15
CA LEU A 6 6.97 50.17 8.88
C LEU A 6 7.75 49.85 10.15
N ASP A 7 7.86 50.81 11.08
CA ASP A 7 8.49 50.60 12.38
C ASP A 7 7.69 49.65 13.28
N ILE A 8 6.35 49.76 13.26
CA ILE A 8 5.46 48.84 13.98
C ILE A 8 5.59 47.43 13.39
N THR A 9 5.51 47.29 12.07
CA THR A 9 5.66 45.99 11.41
C THR A 9 7.02 45.36 11.70
N LYS A 10 8.10 46.14 11.67
CA LYS A 10 9.45 45.67 12.00
C LYS A 10 9.55 45.22 13.47
N LEU A 11 8.95 45.96 14.39
CA LEU A 11 8.93 45.62 15.81
C LEU A 11 8.13 44.32 16.05
N TYR A 12 6.97 44.18 15.41
CA TYR A 12 6.17 42.96 15.45
C TYR A 12 6.93 41.77 14.89
N LEU A 13 7.53 41.89 13.70
CA LEU A 13 8.30 40.81 13.09
C LEU A 13 9.50 40.41 13.97
N LYS A 14 10.24 41.38 14.50
CA LYS A 14 11.35 41.13 15.43
C LYS A 14 10.90 40.44 16.72
N THR A 15 9.70 40.76 17.21
CA THR A 15 9.16 40.18 18.46
C THR A 15 8.65 38.77 18.23
N THR A 16 7.90 38.55 17.14
CA THR A 16 7.36 37.24 16.77
C THR A 16 8.48 36.24 16.41
N TYR A 17 9.45 36.65 15.58
CA TYR A 17 10.59 35.79 15.21
C TYR A 17 11.72 35.80 16.26
N GLY A 18 11.70 36.72 17.21
CA GLY A 18 12.64 36.70 18.35
C GLY A 18 12.25 35.70 19.43
N ASN A 19 10.99 35.28 19.47
CA ASN A 19 10.50 34.27 20.39
C ASN A 19 10.79 32.87 19.85
N ARG A 20 11.87 32.25 20.35
CA ARG A 20 12.33 30.91 19.95
C ARG A 20 11.22 29.87 20.03
N GLY A 21 10.31 29.97 21.01
CA GLY A 21 9.20 29.03 21.17
C GLY A 21 8.17 29.11 20.03
N VAL A 22 7.93 30.30 19.48
CA VAL A 22 7.00 30.49 18.35
C VAL A 22 7.59 29.92 17.07
N LEU A 23 8.88 30.14 16.81
CA LEU A 23 9.54 29.58 15.64
C LEU A 23 9.70 28.06 15.71
N ILE A 24 10.00 27.53 16.88
CA ILE A 24 10.07 26.08 17.10
C ILE A 24 8.68 25.48 16.85
N SER A 25 7.62 26.04 17.43
CA SER A 25 6.28 25.49 17.23
C SER A 25 5.78 25.62 15.79
N GLN A 26 6.00 26.77 15.14
CA GLN A 26 5.46 27.05 13.80
C GLN A 26 6.26 26.36 12.67
N LEU A 27 7.53 26.03 12.89
CA LEU A 27 8.38 25.41 11.87
C LEU A 27 8.82 23.98 12.24
N ILE A 28 9.26 23.74 13.49
CA ILE A 28 9.78 22.42 13.88
C ILE A 28 8.65 21.41 14.05
N MET A 29 7.52 21.77 14.67
CA MET A 29 6.39 20.83 14.81
C MET A 29 5.88 20.29 13.47
N PRO A 30 5.57 21.12 12.44
CA PRO A 30 5.15 20.58 11.16
C PRO A 30 6.24 19.73 10.49
N LEU A 31 7.52 20.09 10.63
CA LEU A 31 8.63 19.27 10.12
C LEU A 31 8.73 17.92 10.83
N VAL A 32 8.50 17.88 12.14
CA VAL A 32 8.45 16.63 12.92
C VAL A 32 7.27 15.77 12.46
N PHE A 33 6.09 16.35 12.26
CA PHE A 33 4.94 15.59 11.74
C PHE A 33 5.19 15.05 10.33
N ILE A 34 5.71 15.88 9.42
CA ILE A 34 6.07 15.45 8.07
C ILE A 34 7.10 14.32 8.14
N PHE A 35 8.11 14.46 8.99
CA PHE A 35 9.13 13.44 9.19
C PHE A 35 8.54 12.11 9.69
N LEU A 36 7.71 12.15 10.73
CA LEU A 36 7.07 10.96 11.29
C LEU A 36 6.12 10.29 10.29
N ILE A 37 5.29 11.07 9.61
CA ILE A 37 4.32 10.58 8.63
C ILE A 37 5.05 9.98 7.42
N GLY A 38 6.03 10.67 6.85
CA GLY A 38 6.75 10.10 5.71
C GLY A 38 7.69 8.95 6.08
N GLN A 39 8.11 8.79 7.34
CA GLN A 39 8.70 7.52 7.80
C GLN A 39 7.65 6.40 7.80
N ALA A 40 6.44 6.66 8.29
CA ALA A 40 5.36 5.67 8.31
C ALA A 40 4.88 5.25 6.90
N ILE A 41 4.97 6.15 5.91
CA ILE A 41 4.51 5.91 4.52
C ILE A 41 5.63 5.35 3.61
N GLY A 42 6.86 5.12 4.11
CA GLY A 42 7.91 4.43 3.32
C GLY A 42 9.29 5.11 3.26
N GLY A 43 9.55 6.12 4.09
CA GLY A 43 10.89 6.65 4.36
C GLY A 43 11.37 7.79 3.45
N PHE A 44 12.09 8.75 4.05
CA PHE A 44 12.77 9.86 3.35
C PHE A 44 14.24 9.52 3.08
N GLY A 45 14.52 8.60 2.15
CA GLY A 45 15.87 8.37 1.64
C GLY A 45 16.22 9.31 0.48
N PRO A 46 17.49 9.74 0.30
CA PRO A 46 17.92 10.48 -0.88
C PRO A 46 17.98 9.52 -2.09
N GLY A 47 16.81 9.26 -2.65
CA GLY A 47 16.55 8.36 -3.76
C GLY A 47 15.15 8.60 -4.33
N GLY A 48 14.70 9.87 -4.36
CA GLY A 48 13.50 10.26 -5.09
C GLY A 48 13.65 9.83 -6.56
N SER A 49 12.72 9.00 -7.01
CA SER A 49 12.73 8.18 -8.24
C SER A 49 13.50 6.85 -8.13
N SER A 50 12.81 5.80 -7.69
CA SER A 50 12.57 4.58 -8.50
C SER A 50 11.89 3.53 -7.62
N SER A 51 10.66 3.14 -7.99
CA SER A 51 9.88 2.03 -7.41
C SER A 51 9.88 1.96 -5.88
N THR A 52 8.86 2.57 -5.25
CA THR A 52 8.24 1.86 -4.13
C THR A 52 7.91 0.48 -4.72
N ASN A 53 8.64 -0.56 -4.33
CA ASN A 53 8.14 -1.91 -4.52
C ASN A 53 6.92 -1.94 -3.61
N VAL A 54 5.76 -1.56 -4.17
CA VAL A 54 4.48 -1.72 -3.51
C VAL A 54 4.33 -3.23 -3.50
N THR A 55 4.64 -3.83 -2.36
CA THR A 55 4.40 -5.25 -2.15
C THR A 55 2.93 -5.37 -1.84
N TRP A 56 2.18 -5.95 -2.78
CA TRP A 56 0.76 -6.20 -2.62
C TRP A 56 0.54 -7.52 -1.90
N THR A 57 -0.24 -7.53 -0.82
CA THR A 57 -0.53 -8.76 -0.08
C THR A 57 -1.71 -9.47 -0.72
N LEU A 58 -1.48 -10.67 -1.26
CA LEU A 58 -2.49 -11.52 -1.87
C LEU A 58 -2.81 -12.70 -0.96
N ALA A 59 -4.04 -12.77 -0.47
CA ALA A 59 -4.53 -13.93 0.26
C ALA A 59 -4.81 -15.08 -0.72
N VAL A 60 -4.16 -16.23 -0.57
CA VAL A 60 -4.36 -17.38 -1.46
C VAL A 60 -4.90 -18.56 -0.68
N ALA A 61 -6.04 -19.10 -1.12
CA ALA A 61 -6.56 -20.37 -0.65
C ALA A 61 -6.45 -21.39 -1.77
N ASN A 62 -5.56 -22.37 -1.60
CA ASN A 62 -5.39 -23.46 -2.54
C ASN A 62 -6.08 -24.73 -2.03
N GLU A 63 -7.20 -25.10 -2.66
CA GLU A 63 -7.90 -26.37 -2.41
C GLU A 63 -7.44 -27.49 -3.36
N ASP A 64 -6.63 -27.17 -4.38
CA ASP A 64 -6.11 -28.13 -5.34
C ASP A 64 -4.95 -28.93 -4.73
N ALA A 65 -5.10 -30.26 -4.75
CA ALA A 65 -4.06 -31.19 -4.32
C ALA A 65 -3.09 -31.59 -5.45
N GLY A 66 -3.25 -31.01 -6.65
CA GLY A 66 -2.46 -31.31 -7.82
C GLY A 66 -1.22 -30.42 -7.95
N GLU A 67 -0.31 -30.83 -8.84
CA GLU A 67 0.98 -30.13 -9.05
C GLU A 67 0.80 -28.73 -9.69
N LEU A 68 -0.27 -28.51 -10.47
CA LEU A 68 -0.47 -27.22 -11.14
C LEU A 68 -0.97 -26.15 -10.17
N GLY A 69 -1.79 -26.51 -9.18
CA GLY A 69 -2.21 -25.58 -8.12
C GLY A 69 -1.03 -25.09 -7.31
N ALA A 70 -0.15 -26.00 -6.89
CA ALA A 70 1.09 -25.65 -6.18
C ALA A 70 2.02 -24.79 -7.05
N ALA A 71 2.22 -25.16 -8.32
CA ALA A 71 3.05 -24.39 -9.24
C ALA A 71 2.54 -22.97 -9.48
N LEU A 72 1.22 -22.75 -9.47
CA LEU A 72 0.64 -21.41 -9.55
C LEU A 72 0.99 -20.57 -8.31
N VAL A 73 0.88 -21.15 -7.11
CA VAL A 73 1.26 -20.47 -5.86
C VAL A 73 2.75 -20.12 -5.86
N ASP A 74 3.62 -21.06 -6.26
CA ASP A 74 5.06 -20.84 -6.34
C ASP A 74 5.42 -19.72 -7.35
N LEU A 75 4.67 -19.63 -8.46
CA LEU A 75 4.88 -18.58 -9.46
C LEU A 75 4.45 -17.20 -8.94
N LEU A 76 3.38 -17.14 -8.14
CA LEU A 76 2.92 -15.91 -7.50
C LEU A 76 3.89 -15.46 -6.39
N ASP A 77 4.42 -16.39 -5.61
CA ASP A 77 5.42 -16.11 -4.54
C ASP A 77 6.78 -15.69 -5.10
N ALA A 78 7.11 -16.10 -6.33
CA ALA A 78 8.32 -15.68 -7.02
C ALA A 78 8.27 -14.21 -7.50
N ASP A 79 7.10 -13.58 -7.54
CA ASP A 79 6.96 -12.18 -7.94
C ASP A 79 7.38 -11.24 -6.78
N PRO A 80 8.41 -10.40 -6.95
CA PRO A 80 8.90 -9.52 -5.89
C PRO A 80 7.94 -8.39 -5.49
N THR A 81 6.85 -8.22 -6.24
CA THR A 81 5.78 -7.25 -5.97
C THR A 81 4.59 -7.86 -5.23
N LEU A 82 4.57 -9.19 -5.00
CA LEU A 82 3.50 -9.87 -4.28
C LEU A 82 4.03 -10.49 -2.98
N GLU A 83 3.26 -10.38 -1.92
CA GLU A 83 3.43 -11.16 -0.69
C GLU A 83 2.25 -12.13 -0.57
N ILE A 84 2.53 -13.43 -0.54
CA ILE A 84 1.49 -14.45 -0.50
C ILE A 84 1.14 -14.78 0.94
N LEU A 85 -0.12 -14.54 1.31
CA LEU A 85 -0.69 -14.94 2.58
C LEU A 85 -1.56 -16.18 2.38
N ALA A 86 -1.09 -17.35 2.80
CA ALA A 86 -1.87 -18.57 2.73
C ALA A 86 -3.02 -18.53 3.75
N VAL A 87 -4.27 -18.64 3.28
CA VAL A 87 -5.49 -18.62 4.11
C VAL A 87 -6.41 -19.79 3.77
N SER A 88 -7.34 -20.10 4.67
CA SER A 88 -8.45 -21.00 4.33
C SER A 88 -9.51 -20.27 3.49
N PRO A 89 -10.28 -20.97 2.64
CA PRO A 89 -11.36 -20.36 1.86
C PRO A 89 -12.38 -19.59 2.72
N GLU A 90 -12.70 -20.12 3.90
CA GLU A 90 -13.64 -19.49 4.85
C GLU A 90 -13.09 -18.20 5.46
N ALA A 91 -11.76 -18.11 5.64
CA ALA A 91 -11.12 -16.93 6.21
C ALA A 91 -10.90 -15.82 5.18
N MET A 92 -10.85 -16.16 3.88
CA MET A 92 -10.49 -15.24 2.79
C MET A 92 -11.30 -13.95 2.78
N ALA A 93 -12.63 -14.05 2.89
CA ALA A 93 -13.50 -12.87 2.90
C ALA A 93 -13.15 -11.94 4.07
N THR A 94 -12.94 -12.51 5.26
CA THR A 94 -12.59 -11.73 6.46
C THR A 94 -11.21 -11.10 6.35
N THR A 95 -10.24 -11.81 5.77
CA THR A 95 -8.87 -11.30 5.56
C THR A 95 -8.85 -10.11 4.61
N VAL A 96 -9.63 -10.14 3.54
CA VAL A 96 -9.74 -9.00 2.60
C VAL A 96 -10.53 -7.86 3.22
N GLU A 97 -11.64 -8.14 3.92
CA GLU A 97 -12.45 -7.11 4.59
C GLU A 97 -11.71 -6.38 5.72
N ASN A 98 -10.78 -7.05 6.40
CA ASN A 98 -9.98 -6.45 7.47
C ASN A 98 -8.74 -5.69 6.97
N GLU A 99 -8.54 -5.58 5.66
CA GLU A 99 -7.35 -4.98 5.03
C GLU A 99 -6.03 -5.72 5.36
N ASP A 100 -6.11 -6.99 5.82
CA ASP A 100 -4.93 -7.84 6.05
C ASP A 100 -4.32 -8.31 4.72
N ALA A 101 -5.13 -8.36 3.66
CA ALA A 101 -4.73 -8.56 2.27
C ALA A 101 -5.55 -7.65 1.35
N GLU A 102 -4.97 -7.20 0.24
CA GLU A 102 -5.66 -6.29 -0.69
C GLU A 102 -6.58 -7.04 -1.66
N ALA A 103 -6.29 -8.32 -1.88
CA ALA A 103 -7.09 -9.22 -2.69
C ALA A 103 -7.00 -10.67 -2.20
N GLY A 104 -7.95 -11.48 -2.62
CA GLY A 104 -8.02 -12.92 -2.37
C GLY A 104 -8.12 -13.71 -3.67
N LEU A 105 -7.39 -14.81 -3.78
CA LEU A 105 -7.46 -15.75 -4.90
C LEU A 105 -7.81 -17.15 -4.38
N LEU A 106 -8.94 -17.70 -4.84
CA LEU A 106 -9.36 -19.06 -4.54
C LEU A 106 -9.00 -19.98 -5.71
N ILE A 107 -8.14 -20.98 -5.45
CA ILE A 107 -7.80 -22.03 -6.40
C ILE A 107 -8.64 -23.26 -6.03
N PRO A 108 -9.64 -23.63 -6.86
CA PRO A 108 -10.57 -24.71 -6.54
C PRO A 108 -9.92 -26.09 -6.67
N ALA A 109 -10.46 -27.08 -5.96
CA ALA A 109 -9.88 -28.43 -5.85
C ALA A 109 -9.72 -29.21 -7.17
N ASN A 110 -10.41 -28.80 -8.24
CA ASN A 110 -10.38 -29.42 -9.56
C ASN A 110 -9.49 -28.66 -10.57
N PHE A 111 -8.69 -27.70 -10.11
CA PHE A 111 -7.89 -26.82 -10.95
C PHE A 111 -6.90 -27.61 -11.83
N SER A 112 -6.11 -28.50 -11.23
CA SER A 112 -5.14 -29.30 -11.97
C SER A 112 -5.81 -30.24 -12.98
N ASP A 113 -6.91 -30.88 -12.58
CA ASP A 113 -7.64 -31.86 -13.39
C ASP A 113 -8.26 -31.22 -14.64
N GLU A 114 -8.90 -30.05 -14.49
CA GLU A 114 -9.56 -29.36 -15.59
C GLU A 114 -8.54 -28.79 -16.59
N LEU A 115 -7.41 -28.26 -16.11
CA LEU A 115 -6.33 -27.78 -16.98
C LEU A 115 -5.67 -28.92 -17.77
N GLN A 116 -5.42 -30.07 -17.13
CA GLN A 116 -4.89 -31.25 -17.81
C GLN A 116 -5.87 -31.81 -18.85
N ALA A 117 -7.18 -31.69 -18.59
CA ALA A 117 -8.22 -32.03 -19.55
C ALA A 117 -8.33 -31.03 -20.73
N GLY A 118 -7.50 -29.99 -20.76
CA GLY A 118 -7.51 -28.94 -21.79
C GLY A 118 -8.73 -28.02 -21.70
N ARG A 119 -9.38 -27.96 -20.54
CA ARG A 119 -10.56 -27.12 -20.30
C ARG A 119 -10.14 -25.83 -19.62
N SER A 120 -10.87 -24.76 -19.92
CA SER A 120 -10.70 -23.47 -19.23
C SER A 120 -11.55 -23.47 -17.97
N LEU A 121 -10.96 -23.09 -16.85
CA LEU A 121 -11.64 -22.91 -15.57
C LEU A 121 -11.69 -21.41 -15.23
N ALA A 122 -12.75 -20.99 -14.55
CA ALA A 122 -12.81 -19.66 -13.93
C ALA A 122 -12.22 -19.73 -12.52
N LEU A 123 -11.36 -18.76 -12.17
CA LEU A 123 -10.85 -18.58 -10.82
C LEU A 123 -11.64 -17.46 -10.14
N ASP A 124 -11.97 -17.67 -8.86
CA ASP A 124 -12.66 -16.66 -8.07
C ASP A 124 -11.63 -15.70 -7.47
N PHE A 125 -11.79 -14.42 -7.81
CA PHE A 125 -10.96 -13.32 -7.35
C PHE A 125 -11.78 -12.37 -6.48
N TYR A 126 -11.36 -12.22 -5.23
CA TYR A 126 -11.95 -11.33 -4.25
C TYR A 126 -11.11 -10.05 -4.17
N SER A 127 -11.75 -8.89 -4.28
CA SER A 127 -11.09 -7.60 -4.04
C SER A 127 -12.04 -6.71 -3.30
N ASP A 128 -11.52 -5.84 -2.43
CA ASP A 128 -12.36 -4.83 -1.80
C ASP A 128 -12.86 -3.86 -2.88
N PRO A 129 -14.20 -3.75 -3.11
CA PRO A 129 -14.77 -2.83 -4.09
C PRO A 129 -14.41 -1.37 -3.83
N ALA A 130 -14.03 -0.98 -2.61
CA ALA A 130 -13.59 0.38 -2.29
C ALA A 130 -12.19 0.71 -2.86
N ASN A 131 -11.39 -0.31 -3.20
CA ASN A 131 -9.99 -0.15 -3.59
C ASN A 131 -9.65 -0.71 -4.99
N VAL A 132 -10.66 -0.98 -5.83
CA VAL A 132 -10.49 -1.41 -7.22
C VAL A 132 -9.90 -0.26 -8.04
N GLN A 133 -8.59 -0.12 -8.04
CA GLN A 133 -7.88 0.65 -9.05
C GLN A 133 -8.05 -0.09 -10.37
N LEU A 134 -8.72 0.54 -11.33
CA LEU A 134 -8.86 0.02 -12.69
C LEU A 134 -7.45 -0.16 -13.29
N VAL A 135 -6.93 -1.39 -13.23
CA VAL A 135 -5.69 -1.76 -13.90
C VAL A 135 -5.95 -1.58 -15.39
N GLN A 136 -5.33 -0.56 -15.99
CA GLN A 136 -5.45 -0.35 -17.43
C GLN A 136 -4.80 -1.52 -18.16
N PRO A 137 -5.45 -2.09 -19.18
CA PRO A 137 -4.89 -3.18 -19.94
C PRO A 137 -3.57 -2.73 -20.58
N VAL A 138 -2.53 -3.55 -20.40
CA VAL A 138 -1.26 -3.39 -21.08
C VAL A 138 -1.50 -3.70 -22.57
N GLU A 139 -1.34 -2.69 -23.44
CA GLU A 139 -1.34 -2.86 -24.91
C GLU A 139 -0.13 -3.64 -25.42
#